data_AF-A0A9D1MSD6-F1
#
_entry.id   AF-A0A9D1MSD6-F1
#
_cell.length_a   1.000
_cell.length_b   1.000
_cell.length_c   1.000
_cell.angle_alpha   90.00
_cell.angle_beta   90.00
_cell.angle_gamma   90.00
#
_symmetry.space_group_name_H-M   'P 1'
#
loop_
_entity.id
_entity.type
_entity.pdbx_description
1 polymer ?
#
loop_
_entity_poly.entity_id
_entity_poly.type
_entity_poly.pdbx_seq_one_letter_code
_entity_poly.pdbx_strand_id
1 'polypeptide(L)'
;MFDDTMIVQSAVSAFNNAALSAPAFFWWAFLSIPLFVMVYFYGKSFVERFGWSVRNIKSKISLTVVLFVFAWLILFGGNYGVLRDNVTILPFMIAAIVFVASIYVGSNFNQLNLPKLRSATKKQKLRIISVWILFFTVIGLSDFHAWWGPLLQMGAFAAGLLIGRKAKNEMRPLAGTSLIIFATTVAILMQPEFFRFGQLGNLSAIHLIFLIAIALVTAAVIALRNVKPKSFIRHSAFVKLKWLARFLSALCVALFVLTESVPIFLGMTVMLFVTFVLSIVHSEKIQEHLDEKLFAILLCLFGIITTMPVITALGIVYWTYLPNVNVWQQSKFLL
;
A
#
# COMPACT_ATOMS: atom_id res chain seq x y z
N MET A 1 21.58 35.71 -4.19
CA MET A 1 22.83 35.01 -4.57
C MET A 1 23.12 33.81 -3.65
N PHE A 2 22.07 33.13 -3.14
CA PHE A 2 22.16 31.90 -2.33
C PHE A 2 21.29 30.76 -2.89
N ASP A 3 20.64 30.95 -4.05
CA ASP A 3 19.74 29.96 -4.65
C ASP A 3 20.50 28.87 -5.45
N ASP A 4 21.50 29.25 -6.23
CA ASP A 4 22.16 28.31 -7.15
C ASP A 4 23.02 27.27 -6.41
N THR A 5 23.63 27.64 -5.28
CA THR A 5 24.44 26.72 -4.46
C THR A 5 23.58 25.70 -3.72
N MET A 6 22.38 26.06 -3.26
CA MET A 6 21.42 25.11 -2.69
C MET A 6 20.90 24.13 -3.75
N ILE A 7 20.63 24.61 -4.97
CA ILE A 7 20.21 23.75 -6.08
C ILE A 7 21.31 22.73 -6.39
N VAL A 8 22.57 23.16 -6.48
CA VAL A 8 23.73 22.28 -6.77
C VAL A 8 23.99 21.29 -5.63
N GLN A 9 23.93 21.71 -4.36
CA GLN A 9 24.08 20.78 -3.22
C GLN A 9 22.93 19.77 -3.13
N SER A 10 21.69 20.19 -3.37
CA SER A 10 20.56 19.26 -3.46
C SER A 10 20.80 18.25 -4.59
N ALA A 11 21.39 18.70 -5.71
CA ALA A 11 21.63 17.87 -6.86
C ALA A 11 22.72 16.81 -6.63
N VAL A 12 23.85 17.19 -6.03
CA VAL A 12 24.94 16.28 -5.69
C VAL A 12 24.55 15.32 -4.57
N SER A 13 23.84 15.81 -3.54
CA SER A 13 23.37 14.97 -2.42
C SER A 13 22.46 13.85 -2.90
N ALA A 14 21.59 14.13 -3.87
CA ALA A 14 20.67 13.12 -4.34
C ALA A 14 21.14 12.33 -5.57
N PHE A 15 22.17 12.78 -6.29
CA PHE A 15 22.99 11.87 -7.10
C PHE A 15 23.67 10.81 -6.22
N ASN A 16 24.23 11.20 -5.08
CA ASN A 16 24.82 10.25 -4.12
C ASN A 16 23.77 9.31 -3.52
N ASN A 17 22.58 9.82 -3.16
CA ASN A 17 21.50 8.95 -2.67
C ASN A 17 20.95 8.02 -3.75
N ALA A 18 20.83 8.45 -5.01
CA ALA A 18 20.41 7.60 -6.13
C ALA A 18 21.47 6.52 -6.45
N ALA A 19 22.75 6.90 -6.48
CA ALA A 19 23.87 6.01 -6.71
C ALA A 19 24.04 4.96 -5.59
N LEU A 20 23.64 5.29 -4.35
CA LEU A 20 23.66 4.34 -3.22
C LEU A 20 22.37 3.52 -3.13
N SER A 21 21.21 4.10 -3.45
CA SER A 21 19.90 3.45 -3.29
C SER A 21 19.61 2.37 -4.32
N ALA A 22 20.03 2.51 -5.58
CA ALA A 22 19.81 1.46 -6.59
C ALA A 22 20.63 0.17 -6.30
N PRO A 23 21.92 0.25 -5.95
CA PRO A 23 22.67 -0.92 -5.46
C PRO A 23 22.11 -1.44 -4.13
N ALA A 24 21.72 -0.56 -3.20
CA ALA A 24 21.11 -0.99 -1.96
C ALA A 24 19.81 -1.77 -2.21
N PHE A 25 18.92 -1.30 -3.09
CA PHE A 25 17.69 -1.99 -3.47
C PHE A 25 17.98 -3.40 -4.00
N PHE A 26 18.94 -3.53 -4.92
CA PHE A 26 19.36 -4.82 -5.45
C PHE A 26 19.95 -5.74 -4.37
N TRP A 27 20.84 -5.22 -3.52
CA TRP A 27 21.45 -5.97 -2.44
C TRP A 27 20.44 -6.38 -1.36
N TRP A 28 19.52 -5.50 -0.97
CA TRP A 28 18.43 -5.81 -0.04
C TRP A 28 17.53 -6.91 -0.61
N ALA A 29 17.17 -6.84 -1.89
CA ALA A 29 16.39 -7.88 -2.55
C ALA A 29 17.14 -9.22 -2.56
N PHE A 30 18.42 -9.22 -2.95
CA PHE A 30 19.25 -10.43 -3.00
C PHE A 30 19.48 -11.05 -1.62
N LEU A 31 19.87 -10.24 -0.63
CA LEU A 31 20.10 -10.67 0.75
C LEU A 31 18.81 -11.14 1.44
N SER A 32 17.63 -10.73 0.95
CA SER A 32 16.34 -11.21 1.44
C SER A 32 15.91 -12.55 0.84
N ILE A 33 16.56 -13.05 -0.23
CA ILE A 33 16.18 -14.34 -0.85
C ILE A 33 16.24 -15.50 0.15
N PRO A 34 17.33 -15.69 0.94
CA PRO A 34 17.38 -16.76 1.94
C PRO A 34 16.24 -16.65 2.96
N LEU A 35 15.91 -15.44 3.39
CA LEU A 35 14.78 -15.18 4.28
C LEU A 35 13.46 -15.62 3.63
N PHE A 36 13.22 -15.26 2.37
CA PHE A 36 12.00 -15.63 1.65
C PHE A 36 11.88 -17.14 1.44
N VAL A 37 12.99 -17.82 1.17
CA VAL A 37 13.04 -19.29 1.08
C VAL A 37 12.69 -19.91 2.43
N MET A 38 13.30 -19.44 3.53
CA MET A 38 12.96 -19.90 4.87
C MET A 38 11.49 -19.67 5.21
N VAL A 39 10.94 -18.50 4.86
CA VAL A 39 9.54 -18.16 5.09
C VAL A 39 8.61 -19.06 4.28
N TYR A 40 8.96 -19.40 3.04
CA TYR A 40 8.18 -20.30 2.21
C TYR A 40 8.07 -21.70 2.83
N PHE A 41 9.17 -22.25 3.36
CA PHE A 41 9.18 -23.59 3.93
C PHE A 41 8.68 -23.65 5.38
N TYR A 42 9.03 -22.68 6.22
CA TYR A 42 8.80 -22.74 7.67
C TYR A 42 7.87 -21.65 8.21
N GLY A 43 7.54 -20.64 7.39
CA GLY A 43 6.78 -19.47 7.85
C GLY A 43 5.39 -19.82 8.36
N LYS A 44 4.70 -20.78 7.73
CA LYS A 44 3.40 -21.29 8.20
C LYS A 44 3.49 -21.84 9.63
N SER A 45 4.36 -22.81 9.87
CA SER A 45 4.54 -23.42 11.19
C SER A 45 5.04 -22.41 12.22
N PHE A 46 5.84 -21.43 11.81
CA PHE A 46 6.30 -20.36 12.70
C PHE A 46 5.12 -19.50 13.18
N VAL A 47 4.29 -18.97 12.28
CA VAL A 47 3.16 -18.11 12.69
C VAL A 47 2.07 -18.88 13.44
N GLU A 48 1.91 -20.17 13.18
CA GLU A 48 1.00 -21.04 13.95
C GLU A 48 1.37 -21.11 15.43
N ARG A 49 2.67 -21.07 15.77
CA ARG A 49 3.15 -21.00 17.16
C ARG A 49 2.78 -19.69 17.85
N PHE A 50 2.59 -18.60 17.10
CA PHE A 50 2.07 -17.33 17.62
C PHE A 50 0.53 -17.28 17.70
N GLY A 51 -0.15 -18.40 17.42
CA GLY A 51 -1.61 -18.51 17.45
C GLY A 51 -2.31 -18.00 16.19
N TRP A 52 -1.59 -17.83 15.09
CA TRP A 52 -2.19 -17.51 13.79
C TRP A 52 -2.68 -18.80 13.15
N SER A 53 -3.94 -18.83 12.74
CA SER A 53 -4.59 -20.01 12.17
C SER A 53 -5.27 -19.64 10.86
N VAL A 54 -5.65 -20.64 10.06
CA VAL A 54 -6.39 -20.47 8.79
C VAL A 54 -7.60 -19.53 8.95
N ARG A 55 -8.26 -19.53 10.12
CA ARG A 55 -9.45 -18.72 10.38
C ARG A 55 -9.15 -17.23 10.57
N ASN A 56 -7.98 -16.86 11.08
CA ASN A 56 -7.65 -15.48 11.44
C ASN A 56 -6.47 -14.90 10.65
N ILE A 57 -5.75 -15.71 9.87
CA ILE A 57 -4.52 -15.34 9.16
C ILE A 57 -4.73 -14.12 8.27
N LYS A 58 -5.86 -14.07 7.56
CA LYS A 58 -6.27 -12.96 6.70
C LYS A 58 -6.32 -11.63 7.45
N SER A 59 -7.03 -11.60 8.58
CA SER A 59 -7.16 -10.38 9.39
C SER A 59 -5.82 -10.01 10.05
N LYS A 60 -5.07 -10.99 10.55
CA LYS A 60 -3.78 -10.76 11.21
C LYS A 60 -2.73 -10.20 10.26
N ILE A 61 -2.59 -10.79 9.07
CA ILE A 61 -1.66 -10.30 8.04
C ILE A 61 -2.07 -8.91 7.57
N SER A 62 -3.35 -8.71 7.22
CA SER A 62 -3.83 -7.41 6.76
C SER A 62 -3.62 -6.29 7.80
N LEU A 63 -3.90 -6.56 9.08
CA LEU A 63 -3.65 -5.60 10.17
C LEU A 63 -2.15 -5.34 10.36
N THR A 64 -1.32 -6.39 10.35
CA THR A 64 0.12 -6.27 10.53
C THR A 64 0.76 -5.46 9.41
N VAL A 65 0.35 -5.70 8.15
CA VAL A 65 0.79 -4.93 6.98
C VAL A 65 0.41 -3.46 7.12
N VAL A 66 -0.84 -3.16 7.50
CA VAL A 66 -1.27 -1.77 7.69
C VAL A 66 -0.47 -1.09 8.81
N LEU A 67 -0.16 -1.79 9.90
CA LEU A 67 0.69 -1.25 10.97
C LEU A 67 2.12 -0.96 10.49
N PHE A 68 2.72 -1.83 9.67
CA PHE A 68 4.04 -1.57 9.09
C PHE A 68 4.02 -0.39 8.10
N VAL A 69 2.99 -0.32 7.24
CA VAL A 69 2.80 0.84 6.34
C VAL A 69 2.63 2.13 7.15
N PHE A 70 1.83 2.07 8.21
CA PHE A 70 1.61 3.21 9.10
C PHE A 70 2.91 3.66 9.78
N ALA A 71 3.69 2.73 10.32
CA ALA A 71 4.99 3.02 10.90
C ALA A 71 5.95 3.62 9.86
N TRP A 72 5.96 3.09 8.64
CA TRP A 72 6.79 3.62 7.57
C TRP A 72 6.41 5.04 7.16
N LEU A 73 5.12 5.32 6.98
CA LEU A 73 4.62 6.67 6.68
C LEU A 73 5.05 7.68 7.75
N ILE A 74 5.08 7.28 9.02
CA ILE A 74 5.54 8.12 10.12
C ILE A 74 7.05 8.31 10.08
N LEU A 75 7.82 7.24 9.91
CA LEU A 75 9.29 7.28 9.92
C LEU A 75 9.87 8.02 8.72
N PHE A 76 9.25 7.87 7.54
CA PHE A 76 9.62 8.60 6.31
C PHE A 76 8.94 9.96 6.20
N GLY A 77 8.08 10.31 7.17
CA GLY A 77 7.35 11.57 7.29
C GLY A 77 8.19 12.82 6.98
N GLY A 78 9.37 12.90 7.61
CA GLY A 78 10.26 14.05 7.51
C GLY A 78 10.77 14.31 6.09
N ASN A 79 10.92 13.27 5.27
CA ASN A 79 11.43 13.39 3.90
C ASN A 79 10.39 14.00 2.94
N TYR A 80 9.10 13.97 3.28
CA TYR A 80 8.05 14.55 2.43
C TYR A 80 7.99 16.08 2.52
N GLY A 81 8.44 16.65 3.65
CA GLY A 81 8.33 18.07 3.96
C GLY A 81 9.52 18.94 3.54
N VAL A 82 10.70 18.34 3.36
CA VAL A 82 11.96 19.09 3.16
C VAL A 82 12.13 19.62 1.72
N LEU A 83 11.32 19.15 0.76
CA LEU A 83 11.56 19.43 -0.66
C LEU A 83 10.61 20.41 -1.33
N ARG A 84 9.75 21.13 -0.59
CA ARG A 84 8.81 22.06 -1.22
C ARG A 84 8.46 23.27 -0.34
N ASP A 85 8.61 24.45 -0.95
CA ASP A 85 8.08 25.72 -0.46
C ASP A 85 6.55 25.65 -0.36
N ASN A 86 6.01 25.65 0.86
CA ASN A 86 4.70 26.11 1.35
C ASN A 86 3.37 25.85 0.60
N VAL A 87 3.33 25.25 -0.61
CA VAL A 87 2.11 25.13 -1.44
C VAL A 87 1.98 23.72 -2.03
N THR A 88 1.92 22.70 -1.17
CA THR A 88 1.85 21.31 -1.68
C THR A 88 0.77 20.47 -1.04
N ILE A 89 0.15 19.64 -1.87
CA ILE A 89 -0.98 18.77 -1.53
C ILE A 89 -0.48 17.50 -0.80
N LEU A 90 0.83 17.22 -0.80
CA LEU A 90 1.43 15.99 -0.30
C LEU A 90 1.20 15.77 1.22
N PRO A 91 1.37 16.77 2.11
CA PRO A 91 1.07 16.58 3.53
C PRO A 91 -0.41 16.26 3.77
N PHE A 92 -1.33 16.85 3.01
CA PHE A 92 -2.76 16.53 3.07
C PHE A 92 -3.06 15.11 2.59
N MET A 93 -2.37 14.63 1.53
CA MET A 93 -2.49 13.25 1.06
C MET A 93 -1.96 12.25 2.08
N ILE A 94 -0.81 12.53 2.70
CA ILE A 94 -0.26 11.69 3.77
C ILE A 94 -1.20 11.66 4.97
N ALA A 95 -1.71 12.83 5.38
CA ALA A 95 -2.71 12.91 6.45
C ALA A 95 -3.98 12.13 6.10
N ALA A 96 -4.44 12.14 4.85
CA ALA A 96 -5.57 11.34 4.40
C ALA A 96 -5.26 9.82 4.46
N ILE A 97 -4.05 9.40 4.08
CA ILE A 97 -3.62 7.99 4.20
C ILE A 97 -3.52 7.59 5.67
N VAL A 98 -2.91 8.42 6.52
CA VAL A 98 -2.83 8.24 7.98
C VAL A 98 -4.24 8.12 8.57
N PHE A 99 -5.17 8.98 8.15
CA PHE A 99 -6.58 8.93 8.57
C PHE A 99 -7.24 7.60 8.18
N VAL A 100 -7.14 7.18 6.91
CA VAL A 100 -7.74 5.93 6.43
C VAL A 100 -7.10 4.69 7.09
N ALA A 101 -5.78 4.68 7.23
CA ALA A 101 -5.05 3.64 7.96
C ALA A 101 -5.49 3.59 9.43
N SER A 102 -5.70 4.74 10.06
CA SER A 102 -6.19 4.83 11.44
C SER A 102 -7.63 4.36 11.59
N ILE A 103 -8.50 4.61 10.60
CA ILE A 103 -9.85 4.00 10.56
C ILE A 103 -9.74 2.47 10.48
N TYR A 104 -8.89 1.96 9.60
CA TYR A 104 -8.68 0.53 9.43
C TYR A 104 -8.17 -0.12 10.72
N VAL A 105 -7.13 0.47 11.31
CA VAL A 105 -6.56 0.05 12.60
C VAL A 105 -7.65 0.11 13.67
N GLY A 106 -8.31 1.25 13.87
CA GLY A 106 -9.33 1.45 14.89
C GLY A 106 -10.53 0.49 14.77
N SER A 107 -10.96 0.18 13.54
CA SER A 107 -12.07 -0.75 13.29
C SER A 107 -11.72 -2.19 13.62
N ASN A 108 -10.49 -2.62 13.31
CA ASN A 108 -9.98 -3.96 13.60
C ASN A 108 -9.39 -4.08 15.03
N PHE A 109 -9.11 -2.97 15.71
CA PHE A 109 -8.62 -2.90 17.09
C PHE A 109 -9.68 -3.20 18.15
N ASN A 110 -10.97 -3.30 17.79
CA ASN A 110 -12.03 -3.66 18.74
C ASN A 110 -11.86 -5.08 19.33
N GLN A 111 -10.93 -5.89 18.79
CA GLN A 111 -10.49 -7.16 19.37
C GLN A 111 -9.39 -7.01 20.44
N LEU A 112 -8.74 -5.85 20.51
CA LEU A 112 -7.78 -5.51 21.56
C LEU A 112 -8.56 -4.84 22.68
N ASN A 113 -8.63 -5.52 23.83
CA ASN A 113 -9.21 -4.97 25.06
C ASN A 113 -8.38 -3.78 25.55
N LEU A 114 -8.57 -2.61 24.93
CA LEU A 114 -7.88 -1.39 25.34
C LEU A 114 -8.28 -1.10 26.80
N PRO A 115 -7.30 -0.86 27.69
CA PRO A 115 -7.59 -0.66 29.09
C PRO A 115 -8.50 0.56 29.26
N LYS A 116 -9.66 0.35 29.88
CA LYS A 116 -10.61 1.43 30.14
C LYS A 116 -9.97 2.40 31.13
N LEU A 117 -9.68 3.62 30.66
CA LEU A 117 -9.05 4.66 31.47
C LEU A 117 -9.82 4.88 32.78
N ARG A 118 -11.16 4.77 32.76
CA ARG A 118 -12.03 5.01 33.90
C ARG A 118 -11.84 4.01 35.06
N SER A 119 -11.53 2.75 34.78
CA SER A 119 -11.39 1.67 35.77
C SER A 119 -9.93 1.30 36.10
N ALA A 120 -8.96 2.01 35.52
CA ALA A 120 -7.54 1.74 35.72
C ALA A 120 -7.00 2.41 37.01
N THR A 121 -6.05 1.76 37.68
CA THR A 121 -5.32 2.34 38.84
C THR A 121 -4.53 3.59 38.43
N LYS A 122 -4.16 4.47 39.37
CA LYS A 122 -3.38 5.70 39.05
C LYS A 122 -2.11 5.40 38.24
N LYS A 123 -1.36 4.36 38.61
CA LYS A 123 -0.14 3.92 37.89
C LYS A 123 -0.43 3.41 36.48
N GLN A 124 -1.54 2.69 36.29
CA GLN A 124 -1.97 2.24 34.96
C GLN A 124 -2.48 3.41 34.11
N LYS A 125 -3.24 4.35 34.67
CA LYS A 125 -3.68 5.58 33.98
C LYS A 125 -2.49 6.37 33.46
N LEU A 126 -1.48 6.60 34.30
CA LEU A 126 -0.24 7.28 33.90
C LEU A 126 0.44 6.53 32.74
N ARG A 127 0.61 5.21 32.82
CA ARG A 127 1.18 4.41 31.72
C ARG A 127 0.38 4.54 30.43
N ILE A 128 -0.94 4.46 30.48
CA ILE A 128 -1.81 4.59 29.29
C ILE A 128 -1.64 5.98 28.67
N ILE A 129 -1.68 7.02 29.49
CA ILE A 129 -1.49 8.40 29.04
C ILE A 129 -0.10 8.58 28.43
N SER A 130 0.96 8.11 29.08
CA SER A 130 2.33 8.19 28.56
C SER A 130 2.49 7.48 27.20
N VAL A 131 1.86 6.31 27.03
CA VAL A 131 1.87 5.58 25.75
C VAL A 131 1.15 6.38 24.66
N TRP A 132 -0.02 6.94 24.95
CA TRP A 132 -0.74 7.78 23.97
C TRP A 132 0.04 9.04 23.63
N ILE A 133 0.61 9.73 24.63
CA ILE A 133 1.48 10.89 24.40
C ILE A 133 2.63 10.50 23.49
N LEU A 134 3.31 9.38 23.76
CA LEU A 134 4.40 8.90 22.90
C LEU A 134 3.94 8.68 21.46
N PHE A 135 2.79 8.04 21.23
CA PHE A 135 2.23 7.86 19.88
C PHE A 135 1.93 9.20 19.21
N PHE A 136 1.26 10.12 19.90
CA PHE A 136 0.98 11.45 19.36
C PHE A 136 2.24 12.25 19.07
N THR A 137 3.26 12.16 19.92
CA THR A 137 4.54 12.81 19.70
C THR A 137 5.25 12.22 18.48
N VAL A 138 5.33 10.89 18.37
CA VAL A 138 5.99 10.23 17.23
C VAL A 138 5.26 10.54 15.91
N ILE A 139 3.93 10.55 15.91
CA ILE A 139 3.12 10.92 14.74
C ILE A 139 3.25 12.41 14.42
N GLY A 140 3.21 13.28 15.43
CA GLY A 140 3.36 14.72 15.22
C GLY A 140 4.75 15.08 14.67
N LEU A 141 5.79 14.40 15.14
CA LEU A 141 7.16 14.56 14.66
C LEU A 141 7.36 14.06 13.21
N SER A 142 6.43 13.26 12.68
CA SER A 142 6.51 12.83 11.28
C SER A 142 6.40 14.00 10.32
N ASP A 143 5.79 15.13 10.72
CA ASP A 143 5.46 16.20 9.80
C ASP A 143 5.85 17.58 10.33
N PHE A 144 7.04 17.68 10.91
CA PHE A 144 7.51 18.88 11.61
C PHE A 144 7.95 20.04 10.69
N HIS A 145 7.84 19.88 9.38
CA HIS A 145 8.31 20.86 8.40
C HIS A 145 7.43 22.13 8.35
N ALA A 146 6.14 22.01 8.69
CA ALA A 146 5.22 23.13 8.83
C ALA A 146 4.62 23.15 10.24
N TRP A 147 4.34 24.32 10.79
CA TRP A 147 3.79 24.45 12.15
C TRP A 147 2.43 23.72 12.31
N TRP A 148 1.65 23.60 11.23
CA TRP A 148 0.37 22.90 11.21
C TRP A 148 0.48 21.41 10.89
N GLY A 149 1.59 20.94 10.33
CA GLY A 149 1.81 19.55 9.93
C GLY A 149 1.61 18.55 11.09
N PRO A 150 2.25 18.77 12.26
CA PRO A 150 2.07 17.90 13.42
C PRO A 150 0.61 17.83 13.88
N LEU A 151 -0.07 18.98 13.89
CA LEU A 151 -1.49 19.06 14.29
C LEU A 151 -2.38 18.30 13.31
N LEU A 152 -2.11 18.41 12.01
CA LEU A 152 -2.86 17.71 10.98
C LEU A 152 -2.69 16.18 11.10
N GLN A 153 -1.46 15.69 11.24
CA GLN A 153 -1.20 14.24 11.37
C GLN A 153 -1.78 13.67 12.67
N MET A 154 -1.59 14.36 13.79
CA MET A 154 -2.19 13.97 15.07
C MET A 154 -3.72 13.96 14.99
N GLY A 155 -4.31 14.99 14.37
CA GLY A 155 -5.75 15.09 14.15
C GLY A 155 -6.28 13.98 13.25
N ALA A 156 -5.61 13.70 12.13
CA ALA A 156 -5.94 12.61 11.21
C ALA A 156 -5.90 11.25 11.92
N PHE A 157 -4.85 10.99 12.72
CA PHE A 157 -4.74 9.77 13.50
C PHE A 157 -5.85 9.64 14.55
N ALA A 158 -6.06 10.67 15.37
CA ALA A 158 -7.07 10.66 16.42
C ALA A 158 -8.48 10.49 15.85
N ALA A 159 -8.85 11.31 14.87
CA ALA A 159 -10.16 11.26 14.23
C ALA A 159 -10.38 9.91 13.53
N GLY A 160 -9.38 9.42 12.79
CA GLY A 160 -9.45 8.14 12.11
C GLY A 160 -9.64 6.98 13.08
N LEU A 161 -8.87 6.93 14.18
CA LEU A 161 -9.04 5.91 15.22
C LEU A 161 -10.42 5.97 15.88
N LEU A 162 -10.92 7.16 16.22
CA LEU A 162 -12.23 7.33 16.85
C LEU A 162 -13.37 6.87 15.93
N ILE A 163 -13.33 7.25 14.66
CA ILE A 163 -14.29 6.84 13.63
C ILE A 163 -14.19 5.33 13.40
N GLY A 164 -12.98 4.80 13.22
CA GLY A 164 -12.73 3.38 13.02
C GLY A 164 -13.33 2.52 14.13
N ARG A 165 -13.11 2.91 15.39
CA ARG A 165 -13.69 2.19 16.54
C ARG A 165 -15.23 2.15 16.51
N LYS A 166 -15.88 3.22 16.03
CA LYS A 166 -17.35 3.26 15.85
C LYS A 166 -17.81 2.39 14.67
N ALA A 167 -17.01 2.30 13.60
CA ALA A 167 -17.34 1.60 12.36
C ALA A 167 -17.23 0.05 12.43
N LYS A 168 -16.97 -0.55 13.60
CA LYS A 168 -17.07 -2.01 13.91
C LYS A 168 -16.84 -2.97 12.72
N ASN A 169 -15.62 -2.99 12.17
CA ASN A 169 -15.19 -3.87 11.06
C ASN A 169 -15.82 -3.61 9.67
N GLU A 170 -16.37 -2.44 9.39
CA GLU A 170 -16.86 -2.09 8.04
C GLU A 170 -15.76 -2.18 6.97
N MET A 171 -14.50 -1.86 7.33
CA MET A 171 -13.36 -2.04 6.42
C MET A 171 -12.93 -3.51 6.35
N ARG A 172 -13.38 -4.20 5.30
CA ARG A 172 -13.00 -5.59 5.01
C ARG A 172 -11.46 -5.73 4.89
N PRO A 173 -10.84 -6.76 5.50
CA PRO A 173 -9.38 -6.82 5.63
C PRO A 173 -8.59 -6.64 4.33
N LEU A 174 -8.86 -7.45 3.29
CA LEU A 174 -8.08 -7.37 2.04
C LEU A 174 -8.36 -6.08 1.26
N ALA A 175 -9.63 -5.67 1.17
CA ALA A 175 -9.99 -4.51 0.37
C ALA A 175 -9.44 -3.22 1.01
N GLY A 176 -9.54 -3.10 2.34
CA GLY A 176 -8.97 -1.99 3.08
C GLY A 176 -7.44 -1.94 2.97
N THR A 177 -6.76 -3.07 3.15
CA THR A 177 -5.29 -3.12 3.00
C THR A 177 -4.84 -2.84 1.58
N SER A 178 -5.51 -3.37 0.55
CA SER A 178 -5.20 -3.06 -0.85
C SER A 178 -5.36 -1.57 -1.16
N LEU A 179 -6.39 -0.92 -0.61
CA LEU A 179 -6.59 0.52 -0.79
C LEU A 179 -5.51 1.35 -0.10
N ILE A 180 -5.10 0.97 1.12
CA ILE A 180 -4.00 1.63 1.83
C ILE A 180 -2.66 1.44 1.09
N ILE A 181 -2.39 0.23 0.60
CA ILE A 181 -1.21 -0.07 -0.23
C ILE A 181 -1.22 0.82 -1.47
N PHE A 182 -2.34 0.87 -2.21
CA PHE A 182 -2.47 1.67 -3.41
C PHE A 182 -2.28 3.17 -3.14
N ALA A 183 -2.94 3.69 -2.10
CA ALA A 183 -2.79 5.09 -1.72
C ALA A 183 -1.35 5.43 -1.32
N THR A 184 -0.67 4.52 -0.63
CA THR A 184 0.75 4.66 -0.27
C THR A 184 1.64 4.61 -1.51
N THR A 185 1.37 3.72 -2.47
CA THR A 185 2.08 3.67 -3.76
C THR A 185 1.90 4.96 -4.56
N VAL A 186 0.69 5.54 -4.57
CA VAL A 186 0.44 6.85 -5.18
C VAL A 186 1.22 7.95 -4.45
N ALA A 187 1.28 7.92 -3.12
CA ALA A 187 2.08 8.89 -2.37
C ALA A 187 3.58 8.78 -2.66
N ILE A 188 4.12 7.56 -2.84
CA ILE A 188 5.50 7.34 -3.30
C ILE A 188 5.71 7.98 -4.67
N LEU A 189 4.76 7.79 -5.61
CA LEU A 189 4.78 8.46 -6.91
C LEU A 189 4.61 9.99 -6.86
N MET A 190 4.33 10.58 -5.70
CA MET A 190 4.25 12.03 -5.56
C MET A 190 5.53 12.63 -4.92
N GLN A 191 6.49 11.80 -4.50
CA GLN A 191 7.67 12.25 -3.75
C GLN A 191 8.75 12.92 -4.63
N PRO A 192 9.19 14.15 -4.35
CA PRO A 192 10.24 14.80 -5.13
C PRO A 192 11.60 14.07 -5.10
N GLU A 193 11.91 13.23 -4.11
CA GLU A 193 13.16 12.44 -4.12
C GLU A 193 13.19 11.39 -5.24
N PHE A 194 12.01 10.93 -5.68
CA PHE A 194 11.83 10.10 -6.86
C PHE A 194 11.77 10.92 -8.17
N PHE A 195 11.39 12.21 -8.14
CA PHE A 195 11.09 13.02 -9.35
C PHE A 195 11.97 14.25 -9.62
N ARG A 196 12.65 14.81 -8.62
CA ARG A 196 13.45 16.05 -8.71
C ARG A 196 14.85 15.81 -9.31
N PHE A 197 15.16 14.55 -9.60
CA PHE A 197 16.29 14.10 -10.42
C PHE A 197 15.87 13.68 -11.82
N GLY A 198 14.88 14.36 -12.41
CA GLY A 198 14.51 14.24 -13.83
C GLY A 198 15.62 14.53 -14.86
N GLN A 199 16.90 14.51 -14.47
CA GLN A 199 18.04 14.44 -15.39
C GLN A 199 19.03 13.27 -15.10
N LEU A 200 18.96 12.56 -13.96
CA LEU A 200 19.78 11.35 -13.66
C LEU A 200 19.09 10.27 -12.80
N GLY A 201 17.78 10.37 -12.50
CA GLY A 201 17.02 9.49 -11.61
C GLY A 201 15.76 8.93 -12.27
N ASN A 202 15.93 8.22 -13.37
CA ASN A 202 14.86 7.44 -14.01
C ASN A 202 14.34 6.42 -12.97
N LEU A 203 13.02 6.37 -12.69
CA LEU A 203 12.45 5.16 -12.08
C LEU A 203 12.92 4.02 -12.98
N SER A 204 13.82 3.16 -12.49
CA SER A 204 14.40 2.15 -13.38
C SER A 204 13.25 1.37 -14.01
N ALA A 205 13.42 0.87 -15.23
CA ALA A 205 12.35 0.13 -15.91
C ALA A 205 11.71 -0.94 -15.01
N ILE A 206 12.51 -1.51 -14.09
CA ILE A 206 12.06 -2.41 -13.02
C ILE A 206 11.03 -1.72 -12.11
N HIS A 207 11.31 -0.56 -11.51
CA HIS A 207 10.35 0.14 -10.65
C HIS A 207 9.04 0.46 -11.38
N LEU A 208 9.11 0.94 -12.62
CA LEU A 208 7.92 1.20 -13.45
C LEU A 208 7.08 -0.07 -13.67
N ILE A 209 7.73 -1.19 -13.97
CA ILE A 209 7.07 -2.50 -14.10
C ILE A 209 6.39 -2.91 -12.79
N PHE A 210 7.07 -2.75 -11.64
CA PHE A 210 6.49 -3.08 -10.34
C PHE A 210 5.29 -2.18 -10.00
N LEU A 211 5.34 -0.89 -10.33
CA LEU A 211 4.22 0.06 -10.15
C LEU A 211 3.01 -0.35 -10.99
N ILE A 212 3.22 -0.67 -12.27
CA ILE A 212 2.17 -1.16 -13.17
C ILE A 212 1.60 -2.48 -12.63
N ALA A 213 2.45 -3.40 -12.17
CA ALA A 213 2.02 -4.66 -11.57
C ALA A 213 1.19 -4.45 -10.31
N ILE A 214 1.58 -3.53 -9.42
CA ILE A 214 0.80 -3.16 -8.23
C ILE A 214 -0.56 -2.59 -8.61
N ALA A 215 -0.62 -1.67 -9.58
CA ALA A 215 -1.88 -1.10 -10.07
C ALA A 215 -2.80 -2.20 -10.64
N LEU A 216 -2.25 -3.08 -11.48
CA LEU A 216 -2.97 -4.19 -12.09
C LEU A 216 -3.52 -5.15 -11.05
N VAL A 217 -2.69 -5.62 -10.12
CA VAL A 217 -3.09 -6.59 -9.09
C VAL A 217 -4.07 -5.95 -8.11
N THR A 218 -3.87 -4.69 -7.72
CA THR A 218 -4.81 -3.94 -6.86
C THR A 218 -6.18 -3.83 -7.54
N ALA A 219 -6.21 -3.39 -8.80
CA ALA A 219 -7.46 -3.26 -9.55
C ALA A 219 -8.20 -4.60 -9.66
N ALA A 220 -7.48 -5.69 -9.90
CA ALA A 220 -8.04 -7.04 -9.96
C ALA A 220 -8.61 -7.49 -8.60
N VAL A 221 -7.87 -7.30 -7.50
CA VAL A 221 -8.34 -7.64 -6.14
C VAL A 221 -9.61 -6.85 -5.80
N ILE A 222 -9.64 -5.54 -6.06
CA ILE A 222 -10.81 -4.71 -5.78
C ILE A 222 -11.99 -5.14 -6.65
N ALA A 223 -11.79 -5.42 -7.94
CA ALA A 223 -12.85 -5.86 -8.84
C ALA A 223 -13.44 -7.21 -8.40
N LEU A 224 -12.62 -8.23 -8.16
CA LEU A 224 -13.05 -9.56 -7.74
C LEU A 224 -13.85 -9.57 -6.43
N ARG A 225 -13.55 -8.65 -5.51
CA ARG A 225 -14.22 -8.58 -4.20
C ARG A 225 -15.52 -7.80 -4.19
N ASN A 226 -15.70 -6.86 -5.12
CA ASN A 226 -16.82 -5.92 -5.11
C ASN A 226 -17.81 -6.14 -6.26
N VAL A 227 -17.41 -6.84 -7.32
CA VAL A 227 -18.25 -7.09 -8.50
C VAL A 227 -18.74 -8.54 -8.48
N LYS A 228 -20.04 -8.73 -8.75
CA LYS A 228 -20.64 -10.06 -8.89
C LYS A 228 -20.79 -10.42 -10.38
N PRO A 229 -20.65 -11.70 -10.75
CA PRO A 229 -20.97 -12.18 -12.09
C PRO A 229 -22.43 -11.90 -12.43
N LYS A 230 -22.66 -11.31 -13.61
CA LYS A 230 -23.99 -10.97 -14.11
C LYS A 230 -23.97 -11.02 -15.64
N SER A 231 -24.51 -12.07 -16.24
CA SER A 231 -24.55 -12.30 -17.68
C SER A 231 -25.50 -11.35 -18.46
N PHE A 232 -25.61 -10.09 -18.05
CA PHE A 232 -26.50 -9.10 -18.65
C PHE A 232 -25.94 -8.48 -19.95
N ILE A 233 -24.62 -8.50 -20.14
CA ILE A 233 -23.98 -7.89 -21.31
C ILE A 233 -23.98 -8.90 -22.48
N ARG A 234 -24.62 -8.53 -23.60
CA ARG A 234 -24.54 -9.30 -24.85
C ARG A 234 -23.07 -9.47 -25.27
N HIS A 235 -22.71 -10.66 -25.73
CA HIS A 235 -21.33 -11.01 -26.06
C HIS A 235 -20.68 -10.03 -27.06
N SER A 236 -21.41 -9.58 -28.09
CA SER A 236 -20.90 -8.61 -29.06
C SER A 236 -20.57 -7.23 -28.46
N ALA A 237 -21.36 -6.77 -27.49
CA ALA A 237 -21.10 -5.51 -26.79
C ALA A 237 -19.92 -5.65 -25.80
N PHE A 238 -19.84 -6.79 -25.11
CA PHE A 238 -18.73 -7.13 -24.23
C PHE A 238 -17.39 -7.10 -24.97
N VAL A 239 -17.30 -7.76 -26.14
CA VAL A 239 -16.06 -7.80 -26.94
C VAL A 239 -15.61 -6.39 -27.33
N LYS A 240 -16.53 -5.53 -27.79
CA LYS A 240 -16.23 -4.15 -28.18
C LYS A 240 -15.75 -3.30 -27.00
N LEU A 241 -16.49 -3.32 -25.88
CA LEU A 241 -16.15 -2.57 -24.68
C LEU A 241 -14.82 -3.03 -24.07
N LYS A 242 -14.57 -4.35 -24.03
CA LYS A 242 -13.32 -4.92 -23.51
C LYS A 242 -12.14 -4.54 -24.39
N TRP A 243 -12.30 -4.54 -25.72
CA TRP A 243 -11.25 -4.06 -26.64
C TRP A 243 -10.92 -2.58 -26.43
N LEU A 244 -11.94 -1.73 -26.32
CA LEU A 244 -11.74 -0.30 -26.03
C LEU A 244 -11.01 -0.09 -24.70
N ALA A 245 -11.42 -0.81 -23.65
CA ALA A 245 -10.80 -0.71 -22.34
C ALA A 245 -9.35 -1.22 -22.34
N ARG A 246 -9.04 -2.31 -23.06
CA ARG A 246 -7.67 -2.81 -23.25
C ARG A 246 -6.80 -1.81 -24.01
N PHE A 247 -7.32 -1.22 -25.09
CA PHE A 247 -6.60 -0.21 -25.88
C PHE A 247 -6.27 1.02 -25.03
N LEU A 248 -7.26 1.56 -24.30
CA LEU A 248 -7.06 2.69 -23.41
C LEU A 248 -6.10 2.35 -22.27
N SER A 249 -6.19 1.14 -21.69
CA SER A 249 -5.25 0.69 -20.66
C SER A 249 -3.82 0.63 -21.19
N ALA A 250 -3.61 0.07 -22.39
CA ALA A 250 -2.30 0.01 -23.03
C ALA A 250 -1.75 1.41 -23.36
N LEU A 251 -2.61 2.32 -23.82
CA LEU A 251 -2.26 3.71 -24.04
C LEU A 251 -1.84 4.40 -22.73
N CYS A 252 -2.60 4.22 -21.65
CA CYS A 252 -2.24 4.75 -20.34
C CYS A 252 -0.93 4.14 -19.79
N VAL A 253 -0.66 2.86 -20.04
CA VAL A 253 0.63 2.23 -19.68
C VAL A 253 1.77 2.91 -20.44
N ALA A 254 1.65 3.07 -21.77
CA ALA A 254 2.67 3.72 -22.58
C ALA A 254 2.90 5.17 -22.14
N LEU A 255 1.81 5.92 -21.92
CA LEU A 255 1.87 7.29 -21.42
C LEU A 255 2.48 7.37 -20.02
N PHE A 256 2.19 6.42 -19.14
CA PHE A 256 2.78 6.38 -17.80
C PHE A 256 4.28 6.09 -17.87
N VAL A 257 4.72 5.14 -18.71
CA VAL A 257 6.14 4.86 -18.90
C VAL A 257 6.89 6.08 -19.49
N LEU A 258 6.23 6.87 -20.35
CA LEU A 258 6.84 8.06 -20.96
C LEU A 258 6.83 9.30 -20.08
N THR A 259 5.82 9.46 -19.22
CA THR A 259 5.60 10.71 -18.45
C THR A 259 5.81 10.56 -16.95
N GLU A 260 5.79 9.32 -16.45
CA GLU A 260 5.83 8.96 -15.02
C GLU A 260 4.77 9.70 -14.19
N SER A 261 3.69 10.15 -14.82
CA SER A 261 2.76 11.09 -14.19
C SER A 261 1.68 10.39 -13.36
N VAL A 262 1.47 10.91 -12.14
CA VAL A 262 0.47 10.40 -11.19
C VAL A 262 -0.96 10.38 -11.76
N PRO A 263 -1.45 11.44 -12.47
CA PRO A 263 -2.78 11.40 -13.05
C PRO A 263 -2.95 10.27 -14.09
N ILE A 264 -1.91 10.02 -14.90
CA ILE A 264 -1.94 8.93 -15.88
C ILE A 264 -1.90 7.58 -15.16
N PHE A 265 -1.12 7.43 -14.09
CA PHE A 265 -1.11 6.21 -13.26
C PHE A 265 -2.49 5.91 -12.65
N LEU A 266 -3.17 6.93 -12.12
CA LEU A 266 -4.53 6.78 -11.59
C LEU A 266 -5.52 6.42 -12.72
N GLY A 267 -5.45 7.11 -13.86
CA GLY A 267 -6.26 6.80 -15.04
C GLY A 267 -6.06 5.37 -15.54
N MET A 268 -4.80 4.92 -15.64
CA MET A 268 -4.42 3.55 -15.97
C MET A 268 -5.08 2.56 -15.00
N THR A 269 -4.98 2.80 -13.69
CA THR A 269 -5.55 1.91 -12.67
C THR A 269 -7.07 1.80 -12.80
N VAL A 270 -7.76 2.91 -13.06
CA VAL A 270 -9.21 2.92 -13.30
C VAL A 270 -9.56 2.14 -14.56
N MET A 271 -8.83 2.31 -15.65
CA MET A 271 -9.08 1.57 -16.89
C MET A 271 -8.84 0.05 -16.74
N LEU A 272 -7.81 -0.34 -15.99
CA LEU A 272 -7.56 -1.73 -15.61
C LEU A 272 -8.72 -2.27 -14.77
N PHE A 273 -9.19 -1.51 -13.78
CA PHE A 273 -10.35 -1.88 -12.97
C PHE A 273 -11.61 -2.10 -13.83
N VAL A 274 -11.92 -1.17 -14.74
CA VAL A 274 -13.05 -1.30 -15.68
C VAL A 274 -12.92 -2.56 -16.53
N THR A 275 -11.72 -2.86 -17.02
CA THR A 275 -11.44 -4.07 -17.82
C THR A 275 -11.73 -5.35 -17.01
N PHE A 276 -11.33 -5.40 -15.75
CA PHE A 276 -11.61 -6.52 -14.86
C PHE A 276 -13.08 -6.63 -14.48
N VAL A 277 -13.76 -5.49 -14.22
CA VAL A 277 -15.20 -5.43 -13.96
C VAL A 277 -15.97 -6.03 -15.13
N LEU A 278 -15.69 -5.63 -16.37
CA LEU A 278 -16.35 -6.16 -17.56
C LEU A 278 -16.17 -7.68 -17.66
N SER A 279 -14.96 -8.17 -17.40
CA SER A 279 -14.63 -9.60 -17.45
C SER A 279 -15.37 -10.40 -16.37
N ILE A 280 -15.47 -9.87 -15.15
CA ILE A 280 -16.19 -10.51 -14.05
C ILE A 280 -17.69 -10.52 -14.32
N VAL A 281 -18.24 -9.39 -14.76
CA VAL A 281 -19.67 -9.27 -15.10
C VAL A 281 -20.03 -10.30 -16.17
N HIS A 282 -19.22 -10.43 -17.23
CA HIS A 282 -19.48 -11.40 -18.29
C HIS A 282 -19.21 -12.87 -17.91
N SER A 283 -18.47 -13.13 -16.82
CA SER A 283 -18.18 -14.49 -16.38
C SER A 283 -19.42 -15.21 -15.82
N GLU A 284 -19.44 -16.54 -15.90
CA GLU A 284 -20.49 -17.35 -15.26
C GLU A 284 -20.17 -17.63 -13.79
N LYS A 285 -18.88 -17.83 -13.47
CA LYS A 285 -18.40 -18.10 -12.12
C LYS A 285 -16.99 -17.53 -11.94
N ILE A 286 -16.73 -17.02 -10.73
CA ILE A 286 -15.39 -16.61 -10.30
C ILE A 286 -14.76 -17.79 -9.56
N GLN A 287 -13.48 -18.06 -9.84
CA GLN A 287 -12.75 -19.10 -9.14
C GLN A 287 -12.51 -18.73 -7.67
N GLU A 288 -12.65 -19.72 -6.79
CA GLU A 288 -12.47 -19.53 -5.35
C GLU A 288 -11.02 -19.14 -5.01
N HIS A 289 -10.87 -18.26 -4.01
CA HIS A 289 -9.59 -17.76 -3.49
C HIS A 289 -8.70 -16.98 -4.47
N LEU A 290 -9.16 -16.67 -5.70
CA LEU A 290 -8.36 -15.91 -6.66
C LEU A 290 -8.01 -14.50 -6.14
N ASP A 291 -8.96 -13.82 -5.50
CA ASP A 291 -8.75 -12.51 -4.87
C ASP A 291 -7.70 -12.58 -3.75
N GLU A 292 -7.70 -13.66 -2.97
CA GLU A 292 -6.76 -13.87 -1.86
C GLU A 292 -5.33 -14.14 -2.37
N LYS A 293 -5.18 -14.89 -3.46
CA LYS A 293 -3.88 -15.12 -4.10
C LYS A 293 -3.32 -13.87 -4.75
N LEU A 294 -4.16 -13.10 -5.45
CA LEU A 294 -3.75 -11.81 -5.99
C LEU A 294 -3.39 -10.83 -4.87
N PHE A 295 -4.08 -10.87 -3.73
CA PHE A 295 -3.68 -10.09 -2.56
C PHE A 295 -2.31 -10.51 -2.01
N ALA A 296 -2.00 -11.81 -1.92
CA ALA A 296 -0.67 -12.26 -1.53
C ALA A 296 0.42 -11.71 -2.47
N ILE A 297 0.18 -11.75 -3.78
CA ILE A 297 1.08 -11.17 -4.80
C ILE A 297 1.23 -9.66 -4.59
N LEU A 298 0.14 -8.94 -4.31
CA LEU A 298 0.18 -7.51 -4.02
C LEU A 298 1.09 -7.19 -2.83
N LEU A 299 1.02 -7.98 -1.75
CA LEU A 299 1.90 -7.83 -0.60
C LEU A 299 3.37 -8.03 -0.99
N CYS A 300 3.67 -9.07 -1.78
CA CYS A 300 5.03 -9.31 -2.26
C CYS A 300 5.56 -8.14 -3.08
N LEU A 301 4.79 -7.66 -4.08
CA LEU A 301 5.16 -6.54 -4.93
C LEU A 301 5.35 -5.25 -4.13
N PHE A 302 4.43 -4.97 -3.20
CA PHE A 302 4.51 -3.78 -2.37
C PHE A 302 5.71 -3.82 -1.41
N GLY A 303 5.99 -4.97 -0.78
CA GLY A 303 7.17 -5.13 0.07
C GLY A 303 8.47 -4.97 -0.71
N ILE A 304 8.52 -5.46 -1.96
CA ILE A 304 9.70 -5.28 -2.83
C ILE A 304 9.88 -3.79 -3.17
N ILE A 305 8.86 -3.12 -3.69
CA ILE A 305 9.00 -1.71 -4.13
C ILE A 305 9.30 -0.75 -2.97
N THR A 306 8.81 -1.05 -1.77
CA THR A 306 9.05 -0.24 -0.56
C THR A 306 10.27 -0.68 0.22
N THR A 307 11.04 -1.67 -0.27
CA THR A 307 12.18 -2.27 0.44
C THR A 307 11.84 -2.79 1.85
N MET A 308 10.61 -3.25 2.04
CA MET A 308 10.12 -3.88 3.27
C MET A 308 10.05 -5.40 3.12
N PRO A 309 11.16 -6.13 3.35
CA PRO A 309 11.17 -7.59 3.20
C PRO A 309 10.16 -8.28 4.13
N VAL A 310 9.82 -7.66 5.26
CA VAL A 310 8.79 -8.18 6.18
C VAL A 310 7.41 -8.27 5.52
N ILE A 311 7.00 -7.28 4.71
CA ILE A 311 5.71 -7.34 4.01
C ILE A 311 5.73 -8.41 2.93
N THR A 312 6.84 -8.54 2.19
CA THR A 312 7.01 -9.62 1.20
C THR A 312 6.95 -10.99 1.87
N ALA A 313 7.63 -11.16 3.02
CA ALA A 313 7.55 -12.37 3.81
C ALA A 313 6.11 -12.68 4.25
N LEU A 314 5.35 -11.68 4.73
CA LEU A 314 3.93 -11.86 5.07
C LEU A 314 3.08 -12.27 3.86
N GLY A 315 3.36 -11.73 2.67
CA GLY A 315 2.75 -12.16 1.41
C GLY A 315 3.03 -13.63 1.09
N ILE A 316 4.28 -14.07 1.25
CA ILE A 316 4.69 -15.46 1.06
C ILE A 316 4.00 -16.36 2.10
N VAL A 317 4.00 -15.99 3.38
CA VAL A 317 3.26 -16.74 4.41
C VAL A 317 1.81 -16.88 4.01
N TYR A 318 1.13 -15.77 3.65
CA TYR A 318 -0.28 -15.83 3.26
C TYR A 318 -0.50 -16.77 2.09
N TRP A 319 0.38 -16.76 1.09
CA TRP A 319 0.33 -17.67 -0.05
C TRP A 319 0.36 -19.15 0.38
N THR A 320 1.22 -19.53 1.33
CA THR A 320 1.32 -20.92 1.82
C THR A 320 0.07 -21.41 2.57
N TYR A 321 -0.82 -20.51 2.99
CA TYR A 321 -2.10 -20.86 3.59
C TYR A 321 -3.21 -21.12 2.55
N LEU A 322 -2.99 -20.72 1.29
CA LEU A 322 -3.99 -20.83 0.23
C LEU A 322 -3.86 -22.17 -0.52
N PRO A 323 -4.94 -22.67 -1.13
CA PRO A 323 -4.89 -23.91 -1.90
C PRO A 323 -3.89 -23.83 -3.05
N ASN A 324 -3.09 -24.89 -3.25
CA ASN A 324 -2.18 -25.02 -4.39
C ASN A 324 -2.97 -25.15 -5.70
N VAL A 325 -3.17 -24.03 -6.39
CA VAL A 325 -3.86 -23.97 -7.69
C VAL A 325 -3.11 -22.97 -8.57
N ASN A 326 -3.03 -23.27 -9.87
CA ASN A 326 -2.30 -22.48 -10.84
C ASN A 326 -2.99 -21.13 -11.13
N VAL A 327 -2.55 -20.05 -10.49
CA VAL A 327 -3.12 -18.69 -10.64
C VAL A 327 -3.23 -18.26 -12.09
N TRP A 328 -2.25 -18.60 -12.92
CA TRP A 328 -2.28 -18.25 -14.34
C TRP A 328 -3.49 -18.84 -15.06
N GLN A 329 -3.82 -20.11 -14.78
CA GLN A 329 -5.03 -20.73 -15.32
C GLN A 329 -6.29 -20.10 -14.72
N GLN A 330 -6.26 -19.74 -13.44
CA GLN A 330 -7.42 -19.15 -12.75
C GLN A 330 -7.77 -17.75 -13.27
N SER A 331 -6.77 -16.96 -13.65
CA SER A 331 -6.93 -15.56 -14.05
C SER A 331 -7.16 -15.37 -15.55
N LYS A 332 -7.15 -16.42 -16.39
CA LYS A 332 -7.28 -16.28 -17.85
C LYS A 332 -8.52 -15.50 -18.30
N PHE A 333 -9.64 -15.63 -17.59
CA PHE A 333 -10.88 -14.93 -17.94
C PHE A 333 -10.80 -13.41 -17.72
N LEU A 334 -9.91 -12.95 -16.84
CA LEU A 334 -9.71 -11.54 -16.52
C LEU A 334 -8.95 -10.80 -17.62
N LEU A 335 -8.10 -11.51 -18.37
CA LEU A 335 -7.26 -10.95 -19.43
C LEU A 335 -8.06 -10.73 -20.71
#